data_AF-A0A954UM49-F1
#
_entry.id   AF-A0A954UM49-F1
#
_cell.length_a   1.000
_cell.length_b   1.000
_cell.length_c   1.000
_cell.angle_alpha   90.00
_cell.angle_beta   90.00
_cell.angle_gamma   90.00
#
_symmetry.space_group_name_H-M   'P 1'
#
loop_
_entity.id
_entity.type
_entity.pdbx_description
1 polymer ?
#
loop_
_entity_poly.entity_id
_entity_poly.type
_entity_poly.pdbx_seq_one_letter_code
_entity_poly.pdbx_strand_id
1 'polypeptide(L)'
;MKSLVMTILGADRPGVVESLAKLVNQHGGNWLESRMAHLAGQFAGIVHVEVPPSDADKLVEALRAVNGSGLTIIVQVDDVATSAATFAPLRLEIVGNDRPGIVHEITRVLAELAVNVEEFS
;
A
#
# COMPACT_ATOMS: atom_id res chain seq x y z
N MET A 1 -10.36 -7.84 -16.89
CA MET A 1 -9.78 -6.75 -16.08
C MET A 1 -8.38 -7.17 -15.67
N LYS A 2 -7.43 -6.24 -15.56
CA LYS A 2 -6.13 -6.47 -14.93
C LYS A 2 -6.13 -5.87 -13.52
N SER A 3 -5.49 -6.56 -12.58
CA SER A 3 -5.34 -6.12 -11.20
C SER A 3 -4.00 -5.42 -11.01
N LEU A 4 -4.03 -4.20 -10.48
CA LEU A 4 -2.83 -3.44 -10.18
C LEU A 4 -2.83 -3.05 -8.70
N VAL A 5 -1.69 -3.27 -8.05
CA VAL A 5 -1.42 -2.73 -6.71
C VAL A 5 -0.37 -1.65 -6.85
N MET A 6 -0.66 -0.45 -6.36
CA MET A 6 0.30 0.66 -6.35
C MET A 6 0.62 1.09 -4.93
N THR A 7 1.90 1.29 -4.65
CA THR A 7 2.40 1.94 -3.44
C THR A 7 2.73 3.39 -3.75
N ILE A 8 2.24 4.31 -2.93
CA ILE A 8 2.42 5.74 -3.05
C ILE A 8 3.16 6.22 -1.82
N LEU A 9 4.19 7.04 -2.00
CA LEU A 9 4.97 7.66 -0.93
C LEU A 9 5.26 9.12 -1.28
N GLY A 10 5.14 10.04 -0.33
CA GLY A 10 5.57 11.42 -0.53
C GLY A 10 5.20 12.35 0.61
N ALA A 11 5.43 13.65 0.43
CA ALA A 11 4.99 14.64 1.40
C ALA A 11 3.46 14.69 1.47
N ASP A 12 2.90 14.71 2.68
CA ASP A 12 1.46 14.78 2.87
C ASP A 12 0.92 16.14 2.41
N ARG A 13 -0.11 16.12 1.57
CA ARG A 13 -0.79 17.31 1.07
C ARG A 13 -2.20 17.00 0.57
N PRO A 14 -3.13 17.97 0.68
CA PRO A 14 -4.46 17.83 0.10
C PRO A 14 -4.41 17.51 -1.41
N GLY A 15 -5.30 16.62 -1.85
CA GLY A 15 -5.52 16.32 -3.26
C GLY A 15 -4.69 15.16 -3.85
N VAL A 16 -3.76 14.55 -3.10
CA VAL A 16 -2.98 13.40 -3.62
C VAL A 16 -3.89 12.26 -4.07
N VAL A 17 -4.81 11.81 -3.19
CA VAL A 17 -5.74 10.73 -3.49
C VAL A 17 -6.69 11.10 -4.63
N GLU A 18 -7.22 12.32 -4.64
CA GLU A 18 -8.10 12.81 -5.71
C GLU A 18 -7.41 12.76 -7.07
N SER A 19 -6.18 13.25 -7.17
CA SER A 19 -5.45 13.33 -8.43
C SER A 19 -5.12 11.94 -8.97
N LEU A 20 -4.79 10.99 -8.10
CA LEU A 20 -4.56 9.59 -8.50
C LEU A 20 -5.86 8.87 -8.87
N ALA A 21 -6.93 9.06 -8.11
CA ALA A 21 -8.24 8.48 -8.42
C ALA A 21 -8.77 9.00 -9.76
N LYS A 22 -8.58 10.29 -10.05
CA LYS A 22 -8.89 10.89 -11.35
C LYS A 22 -8.10 10.23 -12.47
N LEU A 23 -6.81 10.00 -12.27
CA LEU A 23 -5.96 9.36 -13.27
C LEU A 23 -6.39 7.91 -13.55
N VAL A 24 -6.71 7.16 -12.50
CA VAL A 24 -7.26 5.79 -12.61
C VAL A 24 -8.57 5.81 -13.41
N ASN A 25 -9.49 6.71 -13.06
CA ASN A 25 -10.79 6.84 -13.75
C ASN A 25 -10.63 7.24 -15.23
N GLN A 26 -9.68 8.11 -15.56
CA GLN A 26 -9.38 8.49 -16.95
C GLN A 26 -8.95 7.31 -17.84
N HIS A 27 -8.41 6.25 -17.23
CA HIS A 27 -8.02 5.01 -17.91
C HIS A 27 -9.09 3.91 -17.80
N GLY A 28 -10.31 4.27 -17.39
CA GLY A 28 -11.41 3.32 -17.19
C GLY A 28 -11.19 2.37 -16.00
N GLY A 29 -10.27 2.71 -15.11
CA GLY A 29 -9.97 1.91 -13.92
C GLY A 29 -10.96 2.15 -12.78
N ASN A 30 -11.10 1.14 -11.94
CA ASN A 30 -11.89 1.16 -10.72
C ASN A 30 -10.97 1.08 -9.49
N TRP A 31 -11.21 1.94 -8.51
CA TRP A 31 -10.48 1.95 -7.24
C TRP A 31 -11.20 1.03 -6.26
N LEU A 32 -10.58 -0.11 -5.91
CA LEU A 32 -11.24 -1.16 -5.14
C LEU A 32 -11.05 -0.96 -3.64
N GLU A 33 -9.80 -1.04 -3.19
CA GLU A 33 -9.44 -0.90 -1.79
C GLU A 33 -8.16 -0.10 -1.64
N SER A 34 -7.99 0.50 -0.47
CA SER A 34 -6.77 1.22 -0.17
C SER A 34 -6.53 1.36 1.32
N ARG A 35 -5.25 1.34 1.71
CA ARG A 35 -4.78 1.62 3.06
C ARG A 35 -3.81 2.79 3.03
N MET A 36 -4.03 3.76 3.91
CA MET A 36 -3.24 5.00 3.98
C MET A 36 -2.70 5.19 5.39
N ALA A 37 -1.48 5.68 5.48
CA ALA A 37 -0.82 6.05 6.71
C ALA A 37 -0.18 7.43 6.57
N HIS A 38 -0.27 8.21 7.65
CA HIS A 38 0.38 9.50 7.78
C HIS A 38 1.39 9.39 8.91
N LEU A 39 2.67 9.62 8.62
CA LEU A 39 3.73 9.51 9.61
C LEU A 39 4.81 10.58 9.39
N ALA A 40 5.07 11.38 10.42
CA ALA A 40 6.10 12.43 10.38
C ALA A 40 6.01 13.38 9.16
N GLY A 41 4.78 13.74 8.77
CA GLY A 41 4.52 14.60 7.60
C GLY A 41 4.69 13.89 6.24
N GLN A 42 4.91 12.58 6.24
CA GLN A 42 4.86 11.74 5.06
C GLN A 42 3.48 11.10 4.93
N PHE A 43 3.04 11.00 3.68
CA PHE A 43 1.92 10.18 3.24
C PHE A 43 2.47 8.89 2.63
N ALA A 44 1.96 7.75 3.08
CA ALA A 44 2.22 6.44 2.49
C ALA A 44 0.89 5.73 2.24
N GLY A 45 0.74 5.10 1.08
CA GLY A 45 -0.50 4.45 0.68
C GLY A 45 -0.28 3.21 -0.16
N ILE A 46 -1.12 2.19 0.03
CA ILE A 46 -1.24 1.05 -0.89
C ILE A 46 -2.65 1.08 -1.45
N VAL A 47 -2.77 0.94 -2.77
CA VAL A 47 -4.04 1.02 -3.49
C VAL A 47 -4.17 -0.16 -4.43
N HIS A 48 -5.32 -0.82 -4.39
CA HIS A 48 -5.72 -1.84 -5.35
C HIS A 48 -6.70 -1.25 -6.35
N VAL A 49 -6.37 -1.39 -7.64
CA VAL A 49 -7.24 -0.96 -8.74
C VAL A 49 -7.41 -2.07 -9.77
N GLU A 50 -8.56 -2.06 -10.43
CA GLU A 50 -8.81 -2.86 -11.62
C GLU A 50 -8.89 -1.96 -12.84
N VAL A 51 -8.32 -2.38 -13.97
CA VAL A 51 -8.33 -1.59 -15.20
C VAL A 51 -8.58 -2.49 -16.42
N PRO A 52 -9.21 -1.99 -17.50
CA PRO A 52 -9.25 -2.70 -18.76
C PRO A 52 -7.84 -3.09 -19.23
N PRO A 53 -7.62 -4.33 -19.70
CA PRO A 53 -6.30 -4.78 -20.14
C PRO A 53 -5.68 -3.90 -21.24
N SER A 54 -6.51 -3.26 -22.07
CA SER A 54 -6.11 -2.31 -23.12
C SER A 54 -5.47 -1.02 -22.61
N ASP A 55 -5.73 -0.65 -21.35
CA ASP A 55 -5.34 0.63 -20.76
C ASP A 55 -4.43 0.45 -19.54
N ALA A 56 -4.12 -0.80 -19.16
CA ALA A 56 -3.22 -1.10 -18.05
C ALA A 56 -1.83 -0.48 -18.23
N ASP A 57 -1.19 -0.70 -19.38
CA ASP A 57 0.16 -0.18 -19.63
C ASP A 57 0.17 1.35 -19.69
N LYS A 58 -0.87 1.96 -20.27
CA LYS A 58 -1.04 3.43 -20.31
C LYS A 58 -1.20 4.03 -18.91
N LEU A 59 -1.99 3.37 -18.05
CA LEU A 59 -2.16 3.79 -16.67
C LEU A 59 -0.83 3.70 -15.91
N VAL A 60 -0.06 2.63 -16.10
CA VAL A 60 1.27 2.48 -15.48
C VAL A 60 2.22 3.59 -15.93
N GLU A 61 2.25 3.91 -17.23
CA GLU A 61 3.06 5.02 -17.76
C GLU A 61 2.62 6.37 -17.17
N ALA A 62 1.32 6.62 -17.09
CA ALA A 62 0.80 7.85 -16.54
C ALA A 62 1.11 8.00 -15.05
N LEU A 63 0.99 6.92 -14.27
CA LEU A 63 1.37 6.88 -12.85
C LEU A 63 2.88 7.13 -12.67
N ARG A 64 3.72 6.57 -13.56
CA ARG A 64 5.16 6.86 -13.56
C ARG A 64 5.46 8.32 -13.91
N ALA A 65 4.67 8.95 -14.77
CA ALA A 65 4.86 10.38 -15.09
C ALA A 65 4.49 11.30 -13.90
N VAL A 66 3.67 10.84 -12.97
CA VAL A 66 3.40 11.54 -11.71
C VAL A 66 4.61 11.48 -10.75
N ASN A 67 5.50 10.48 -10.91
CA ASN A 67 6.78 10.44 -10.19
C ASN A 67 7.60 11.67 -10.57
N GLY A 68 7.82 12.54 -9.59
CA GLY A 68 8.47 13.84 -9.81
C GLY A 68 7.69 15.04 -9.28
N SER A 69 6.40 14.87 -8.99
CA SER A 69 5.56 15.88 -8.31
C SER A 69 5.70 15.88 -6.78
N GLY A 70 6.81 15.35 -6.26
CA GLY A 70 7.02 15.06 -4.83
C GLY A 70 6.38 13.74 -4.36
N LEU A 71 5.92 12.90 -5.30
CA LEU A 71 5.41 11.56 -5.06
C LEU A 71 6.33 10.52 -5.70
N THR A 72 6.45 9.39 -5.03
CA THR A 72 7.06 8.14 -5.50
C THR A 72 5.97 7.09 -5.56
N ILE A 73 5.74 6.56 -6.76
CA ILE A 73 4.71 5.57 -7.05
C ILE A 73 5.39 4.35 -7.65
N ILE A 74 5.16 3.21 -7.02
CA ILE A 74 5.59 1.88 -7.47
C ILE A 74 4.33 1.11 -7.84
N VAL A 75 4.31 0.50 -9.02
CA VAL A 75 3.14 -0.23 -9.52
C VAL A 75 3.51 -1.67 -9.79
N GLN A 76 2.73 -2.58 -9.20
CA GLN A 76 2.77 -4.01 -9.42
C GLN A 76 1.55 -4.41 -10.24
N VAL A 77 1.76 -5.13 -11.34
CA VAL A 77 0.67 -5.67 -12.17
C VAL A 77 0.58 -7.16 -11.86
N ASP A 78 -0.50 -7.57 -11.22
CA ASP A 78 -0.76 -8.98 -10.94
C ASP A 78 -1.73 -9.53 -11.98
N ASP A 79 -1.33 -10.63 -12.64
CA ASP A 79 -2.20 -11.37 -13.55
C ASP A 79 -3.18 -12.30 -12.81
N VAL A 80 -3.01 -12.49 -11.49
CA VAL A 80 -3.80 -13.43 -10.69
C VAL A 80 -4.25 -12.74 -9.41
N ALA A 81 -5.57 -12.68 -9.21
CA ALA A 81 -6.15 -12.32 -7.92
C ALA A 81 -5.66 -13.34 -6.88
N THR A 82 -4.69 -12.94 -6.05
CA THR A 82 -4.18 -13.81 -4.99
C THR A 82 -5.32 -14.07 -4.00
N SER A 83 -5.73 -15.33 -3.88
CA SER A 83 -6.72 -15.75 -2.89
C SER A 83 -6.21 -15.35 -1.51
N ALA A 84 -6.96 -14.48 -0.82
CA ALA A 84 -6.64 -14.10 0.54
C ALA A 84 -6.68 -15.35 1.43
N ALA A 85 -5.53 -15.76 1.95
CA ALA A 85 -5.47 -16.76 2.98
C ALA A 85 -6.17 -16.22 4.23
N THR A 86 -7.14 -16.97 4.75
CA THR A 86 -7.87 -16.58 5.96
C THR A 86 -7.02 -16.85 7.19
N PHE A 87 -6.38 -15.82 7.72
CA PHE A 87 -5.70 -15.87 9.01
C PHE A 87 -6.63 -15.40 10.14
N ALA A 88 -6.42 -15.92 11.35
CA ALA A 88 -7.12 -15.44 12.54
C ALA A 88 -6.36 -14.21 13.11
N PRO A 89 -6.98 -13.02 13.16
CA PRO A 89 -6.31 -11.84 13.71
C PRO A 89 -6.13 -12.00 15.22
N LEU A 90 -4.94 -11.63 15.72
CA LEU A 90 -4.60 -11.61 17.14
C LEU A 90 -4.17 -10.19 17.52
N ARG A 91 -4.63 -9.70 18.67
CA ARG A 91 -4.14 -8.46 19.29
C ARG A 91 -3.21 -8.82 20.44
N LEU A 92 -1.98 -8.31 20.37
CA LEU A 92 -0.99 -8.47 21.42
C LEU A 92 -0.72 -7.10 22.05
N GLU A 93 -0.74 -7.02 23.39
CA GLU A 93 -0.38 -5.82 24.14
C GLU A 93 0.84 -6.14 25.00
N ILE A 94 1.88 -5.33 24.89
CA ILE A 94 3.16 -5.56 25.56
C ILE A 94 3.49 -4.30 26.35
N VAL A 95 3.70 -4.46 27.67
CA VAL A 95 4.10 -3.39 28.56
C VAL A 95 5.50 -3.70 29.09
N GLY A 96 6.42 -2.75 28.93
CA GLY A 96 7.79 -2.89 29.39
C GLY A 96 8.54 -1.57 29.28
N ASN A 97 9.78 -1.56 29.78
CA ASN A 97 10.64 -0.39 29.65
C ASN A 97 11.09 -0.24 28.19
N ASP A 98 10.97 0.97 27.66
CA ASP A 98 11.50 1.29 26.33
C ASP A 98 13.02 1.14 26.30
N ARG A 99 13.52 0.48 25.26
CA ARG A 99 14.95 0.27 25.01
C ARG A 99 15.23 -0.02 23.55
N PRO A 100 16.41 0.35 23.04
CA PRO A 100 16.86 -0.04 21.70
C PRO A 100 16.75 -1.55 21.49
N GLY A 101 16.17 -1.95 20.36
CA GLY A 101 16.03 -3.35 19.95
C GLY A 101 14.76 -4.06 20.43
N ILE A 102 13.92 -3.46 21.27
CA ILE A 102 12.72 -4.12 21.82
C ILE A 102 11.76 -4.61 20.71
N VAL A 103 11.51 -3.78 19.69
CA VAL A 103 10.65 -4.15 18.54
C VAL A 103 11.24 -5.32 17.77
N HIS A 104 12.56 -5.35 17.57
CA HIS A 104 13.24 -6.43 16.86
C HIS A 104 13.11 -7.76 17.61
N GLU A 105 13.32 -7.77 18.92
CA GLU A 105 13.21 -9.00 19.72
C GLU A 105 11.80 -9.59 19.71
N ILE A 106 10.77 -8.73 19.82
CA ILE A 106 9.36 -9.14 19.77
C ILE A 106 9.02 -9.68 18.38
N THR A 107 9.31 -8.92 17.33
CA THR A 107 8.97 -9.29 15.94
C THR A 107 9.75 -10.51 15.46
N ARG A 108 10.96 -10.75 15.98
CA ARG A 108 11.72 -11.99 15.73
C ARG A 108 10.96 -13.23 16.22
N VAL A 109 10.43 -13.20 17.45
CA VAL A 109 9.66 -14.32 17.99
C VAL A 109 8.39 -14.56 17.16
N LEU A 110 7.70 -13.51 16.74
CA LEU A 110 6.52 -13.63 15.87
C LEU A 110 6.88 -14.26 14.51
N ALA A 111 8.00 -13.83 13.91
CA ALA A 111 8.48 -14.40 12.65
C ALA A 111 8.88 -15.88 12.77
N GLU A 112 9.54 -16.28 13.86
CA GLU A 112 9.86 -17.69 14.17
C GLU A 112 8.60 -18.57 14.29
N LEU A 113 7.48 -17.98 14.72
CA LEU A 113 6.17 -18.63 14.81
C LEU A 113 5.34 -18.52 13.52
N ALA A 114 5.93 -17.99 12.44
CA ALA A 114 5.25 -17.72 11.17
C ALA A 114 4.00 -16.81 11.32
N VAL A 115 4.01 -15.90 12.30
CA VAL A 115 2.96 -14.91 12.52
C VAL A 115 3.32 -13.64 11.77
N ASN A 116 2.43 -13.20 10.88
CA ASN A 116 2.57 -11.91 10.21
C ASN A 116 2.15 -10.75 11.12
N VAL A 117 2.77 -9.59 10.93
CA VAL A 117 2.38 -8.36 11.63
C VAL A 117 1.56 -7.49 10.67
N GLU A 118 0.26 -7.37 10.92
CA GLU A 118 -0.65 -6.55 10.13
C GLU A 118 -0.61 -5.07 10.54
N GLU A 119 -0.52 -4.81 11.84
CA GLU A 119 -0.49 -3.46 12.43
C GLU A 119 0.42 -3.47 13.67
N PHE A 120 1.23 -2.41 13.81
CA PHE A 120 2.09 -2.18 14.96
C PHE A 120 1.97 -0.71 15.35
N SER A 121 1.49 -0.43 16.57
CA SER A 121 1.18 0.91 17.08
C SER A 121 1.82 1.18 18.43
#